data_AF-A0A7T2UNT4-F1
#
_entry.id   AF-A0A7T2UNT4-F1
#
_cell.length_a   1.000
_cell.length_b   1.000
_cell.length_c   1.000
_cell.angle_alpha   90.00
_cell.angle_beta   90.00
_cell.angle_gamma   90.00
#
_symmetry.space_group_name_H-M   'P 1'
#
loop_
_entity.id
_entity.type
_entity.pdbx_description
1 polymer ?
#
loop_
_entity_poly.entity_id
_entity_poly.type
_entity_poly.pdbx_seq_one_letter_code
_entity_poly.pdbx_strand_id
1 'polypeptide(L)'
;MRLSKGYLLLLLVALLSAAAMGWRYHNRALNEGAKPMLLELVQLGWRLRVATPVLGGTYVSYQLAHPRCDGLLQAMLVAPDREAMSVTLAGEGMSQGVMFLGELHQSPPLLSYRLSQGWRKLWGLTPYPLYRVALPSTCLGLIAPPLA
;
A
#
# COMPACT_ATOMS: atom_id res chain seq x y z
N MET A 1 -27.44 42.74 18.15
CA MET A 1 -27.32 42.14 16.79
C MET A 1 -26.04 41.33 16.50
N ARG A 2 -24.92 41.46 17.24
CA ARG A 2 -23.68 40.71 16.97
C ARG A 2 -23.72 39.21 17.31
N LEU A 3 -24.53 38.77 18.29
CA LEU A 3 -24.65 37.34 18.63
C LEU A 3 -25.19 36.48 17.47
N SER A 4 -26.17 36.98 16.72
CA SER A 4 -26.82 36.24 15.62
C SER A 4 -25.85 35.81 14.51
N LYS A 5 -24.84 36.64 14.19
CA LYS A 5 -23.83 36.35 13.16
C LYS A 5 -22.88 35.22 13.58
N GLY A 6 -22.55 35.14 14.87
CA GLY A 6 -21.71 34.07 15.43
C GLY A 6 -22.40 32.71 15.34
N TYR A 7 -23.69 32.65 15.71
CA TYR A 7 -24.48 31.42 15.59
C TYR A 7 -24.68 30.97 14.14
N LEU A 8 -24.86 31.91 13.21
CA LEU A 8 -25.03 31.60 11.79
C LEU A 8 -23.73 31.02 11.20
N LEU A 9 -22.57 31.53 11.62
CA LEU A 9 -21.27 31.01 11.21
C LEU A 9 -21.00 29.62 11.80
N LEU A 10 -21.33 29.40 13.07
CA LEU A 10 -21.24 28.08 13.71
C LEU A 10 -22.15 27.05 13.02
N LEU A 11 -23.37 27.45 12.66
CA LEU A 11 -24.33 26.60 11.95
C LEU A 11 -23.82 26.23 10.55
N LEU A 12 -23.23 27.19 9.82
CA LEU A 12 -22.57 26.93 8.53
C LEU A 12 -21.39 25.95 8.67
N VAL A 13 -20.53 26.14 9.68
CA VAL A 13 -19.41 25.23 9.95
C VAL A 13 -19.92 23.83 10.31
N ALA A 14 -20.98 23.73 11.11
CA ALA A 14 -21.59 22.46 11.47
C ALA A 14 -22.18 21.74 10.25
N LEU A 15 -22.91 22.45 9.39
CA LEU A 15 -23.47 21.90 8.15
C LEU A 15 -22.38 21.44 7.18
N LEU A 16 -21.33 22.24 6.96
CA LEU A 16 -20.20 21.87 6.11
C LEU A 16 -19.47 20.65 6.66
N SER A 17 -19.29 20.57 7.98
CA SER A 17 -18.64 19.43 8.64
C SER A 17 -19.47 18.16 8.51
N ALA A 18 -20.79 18.25 8.72
CA ALA A 18 -21.71 17.13 8.55
C ALA A 18 -21.78 16.66 7.09
N ALA A 19 -21.84 17.58 6.13
CA ALA A 19 -21.81 17.27 4.71
C ALA A 19 -20.49 16.59 4.31
N ALA A 20 -19.35 17.09 4.79
CA ALA A 20 -18.04 16.49 4.55
C ALA A 20 -17.93 15.09 5.17
N MET A 21 -18.45 14.88 6.38
CA MET A 21 -18.51 13.55 7.00
C MET A 21 -19.41 12.59 6.22
N GLY A 22 -20.60 13.04 5.80
CA GLY A 22 -21.53 12.25 4.99
C GLY A 22 -20.91 11.85 3.65
N TRP A 23 -20.24 12.79 2.98
CA TRP A 23 -19.50 12.54 1.74
C TRP A 23 -18.41 11.49 1.93
N ARG A 24 -17.60 11.61 2.99
CA ARG A 24 -16.52 10.66 3.29
C ARG A 24 -17.04 9.27 3.64
N TYR A 25 -18.18 9.19 4.34
CA TYR A 25 -18.81 7.93 4.67
C TYR A 25 -19.36 7.23 3.43
N HIS A 26 -20.03 7.96 2.56
CA HIS A 26 -20.59 7.41 1.32
C HIS A 26 -19.50 6.97 0.34
N ASN A 27 -18.43 7.78 0.20
CA ASN A 27 -17.31 7.50 -0.68
C ASN A 27 -16.19 6.70 -0.02
N ARG A 28 -16.46 6.04 1.11
CA ARG A 28 -15.43 5.23 1.75
C ARG A 28 -15.02 4.08 0.83
N ALA A 29 -13.76 4.05 0.45
CA ALA A 29 -13.20 2.89 -0.22
C ALA A 29 -13.22 1.67 0.71
N LEU A 30 -13.68 0.54 0.18
CA LEU A 30 -13.51 -0.74 0.83
C LEU A 30 -12.02 -1.09 0.87
N ASN A 31 -11.56 -1.66 1.99
CA ASN A 31 -10.21 -2.17 2.07
C ASN A 31 -10.12 -3.44 1.23
N GLU A 32 -9.53 -3.34 0.03
CA GLU A 32 -9.40 -4.45 -0.91
C GLU A 32 -8.21 -5.39 -0.61
N GLY A 33 -7.53 -5.19 0.52
CA GLY A 33 -6.42 -6.03 0.95
C GLY A 33 -5.27 -6.05 -0.05
N ALA A 34 -4.91 -7.23 -0.55
CA ALA A 34 -3.80 -7.43 -1.49
C ALA A 34 -4.13 -7.09 -2.95
N LYS A 35 -5.39 -6.84 -3.30
CA LYS A 35 -5.82 -6.55 -4.68
C LYS A 35 -5.05 -5.40 -5.34
N PRO A 36 -4.87 -4.21 -4.73
CA PRO A 36 -4.10 -3.13 -5.35
C PRO A 36 -2.64 -3.51 -5.62
N MET A 37 -2.00 -4.23 -4.68
CA MET A 37 -0.64 -4.75 -4.86
C MET A 37 -0.56 -5.71 -6.05
N LEU A 38 -1.49 -6.67 -6.14
CA LEU A 38 -1.50 -7.64 -7.23
C LEU A 38 -1.77 -6.98 -8.58
N LEU A 39 -2.64 -5.98 -8.64
CA LEU A 39 -2.88 -5.21 -9.86
C LEU A 39 -1.63 -4.46 -10.32
N GLU A 40 -0.91 -3.82 -9.41
CA GLU A 40 0.36 -3.15 -9.69
C GLU A 40 1.39 -4.14 -10.27
N LEU A 41 1.56 -5.30 -9.64
CA LEU A 41 2.48 -6.34 -10.11
C LEU A 41 2.07 -6.94 -11.46
N VAL A 42 0.78 -7.12 -11.71
CA VAL A 42 0.26 -7.59 -13.01
C VAL A 42 0.52 -6.58 -14.12
N GLN A 43 0.39 -5.28 -13.85
CA GLN A 43 0.74 -4.22 -14.81
C GLN A 43 2.23 -4.23 -15.17
N LEU A 44 3.09 -4.63 -14.22
CA LEU A 44 4.53 -4.86 -14.43
C LEU A 44 4.84 -6.20 -15.12
N GLY A 45 3.83 -7.00 -15.48
CA GLY A 45 3.99 -8.27 -16.19
C GLY A 45 4.17 -9.50 -15.29
N TRP A 46 4.10 -9.33 -13.97
CA TRP A 46 4.18 -10.44 -13.01
C TRP A 46 2.85 -11.18 -12.92
N ARG A 47 2.90 -12.51 -12.90
CA ARG A 47 1.72 -13.37 -12.86
C ARG A 47 1.72 -14.20 -11.59
N LEU A 48 0.61 -14.16 -10.87
CA LEU A 48 0.43 -14.95 -9.64
C LEU A 48 0.56 -16.45 -9.95
N ARG A 49 1.39 -17.14 -9.16
CA ARG A 49 1.56 -18.60 -9.17
C ARG A 49 0.90 -19.24 -7.97
N VAL A 50 1.30 -18.79 -6.78
CA VAL A 50 0.91 -19.40 -5.50
C VAL A 50 0.74 -18.29 -4.46
N ALA A 51 -0.17 -18.50 -3.52
CA ALA A 51 -0.31 -17.70 -2.32
C ALA A 51 -0.16 -18.64 -1.11
N THR A 52 0.84 -18.41 -0.26
CA THR A 52 1.08 -19.20 0.94
C THR A 52 0.84 -18.36 2.20
N PRO A 53 0.12 -18.90 3.21
CA PRO A 53 0.01 -18.24 4.49
C PRO A 53 1.38 -18.23 5.20
N VAL A 54 1.72 -17.12 5.85
CA VAL A 54 2.92 -16.95 6.67
C VAL A 54 2.55 -16.38 8.04
N LEU A 55 3.45 -16.54 9.02
CA LEU A 55 3.22 -16.12 10.41
C LEU A 55 1.88 -16.61 10.99
N GLY A 56 1.61 -17.92 10.89
CA GLY A 56 0.39 -18.51 11.43
C GLY A 56 -0.90 -18.13 10.69
N GLY A 57 -0.81 -17.53 9.50
CA GLY A 57 -1.96 -17.18 8.66
C GLY A 57 -2.35 -15.70 8.71
N THR A 58 -1.68 -14.89 9.52
CA THR A 58 -1.91 -13.43 9.61
C THR A 58 -1.52 -12.71 8.31
N TYR A 59 -0.55 -13.26 7.59
CA TYR A 59 -0.03 -12.69 6.34
C TYR A 59 -0.04 -13.73 5.24
N VAL A 60 -0.01 -13.26 3.99
CA VAL A 60 0.04 -14.11 2.80
C VAL A 60 1.21 -13.67 1.95
N SER A 61 2.12 -14.61 1.68
CA SER A 61 3.20 -14.46 0.71
C SER A 61 2.69 -14.90 -0.66
N TYR A 62 2.71 -13.98 -1.61
CA TYR A 62 2.35 -14.23 -3.01
C TYR A 62 3.61 -14.49 -3.79
N GLN A 63 3.68 -15.64 -4.47
CA GLN A 63 4.73 -15.96 -5.41
C GLN A 63 4.25 -15.64 -6.82
N LEU A 64 5.02 -14.83 -7.54
CA LEU A 64 4.73 -14.40 -8.89
C LEU A 64 5.88 -14.74 -9.83
N ALA A 65 5.54 -15.06 -11.09
CA ALA A 65 6.51 -15.35 -12.15
C ALA A 65 6.44 -14.28 -13.24
N HIS A 66 7.56 -14.00 -13.88
CA HIS A 66 7.67 -13.05 -14.99
C HIS A 66 8.35 -13.73 -16.18
N PRO A 67 7.87 -13.58 -17.44
CA PRO A 67 8.42 -14.28 -18.60
C PRO A 67 9.89 -13.95 -18.92
N ARG A 68 10.37 -12.80 -18.43
CA ARG A 68 11.78 -12.33 -18.54
C ARG A 68 12.65 -12.59 -17.30
N CYS A 69 12.17 -13.39 -16.34
CA CYS A 69 12.90 -13.69 -15.11
C CYS A 69 12.80 -15.20 -14.83
N ASP A 70 13.95 -15.87 -14.69
CA ASP A 70 13.99 -17.31 -14.40
C ASP A 70 13.62 -17.63 -12.94
N GLY A 71 13.56 -16.62 -12.07
CA GLY A 71 13.17 -16.78 -10.67
C GLY A 71 11.76 -16.27 -10.35
N LEU A 72 11.38 -16.44 -9.08
CA LEU A 72 10.09 -15.99 -8.54
C LEU A 72 10.25 -14.68 -7.78
N LEU A 73 9.28 -13.80 -7.95
CA LEU A 73 9.04 -12.68 -7.05
C LEU A 73 8.19 -13.16 -5.89
N GLN A 74 8.63 -12.92 -4.67
CA GLN A 74 7.80 -13.03 -3.48
C GLN A 74 7.31 -11.64 -3.10
N ALA A 75 6.00 -11.48 -2.90
CA ALA A 75 5.39 -10.23 -2.46
C ALA A 75 4.46 -10.48 -1.27
N MET A 76 4.54 -9.65 -0.24
CA MET A 76 3.67 -9.74 0.94
C MET A 76 3.15 -8.36 1.28
N LEU A 77 1.84 -8.21 1.44
CA LEU A 77 1.26 -6.96 1.93
C LEU A 77 1.69 -6.75 3.39
N VAL A 78 2.16 -5.56 3.72
CA VAL A 78 2.75 -5.25 5.02
C VAL A 78 1.95 -4.11 5.64
N ALA A 79 1.53 -4.28 6.89
CA ALA A 79 1.03 -3.18 7.69
C ALA A 79 2.24 -2.43 8.32
N PRO A 80 2.09 -1.15 8.69
CA PRO A 80 3.18 -0.39 9.34
C PRO A 80 3.35 -0.81 10.81
N ASP A 81 3.37 -2.12 11.08
CA ASP A 81 3.56 -2.75 12.39
C ASP A 81 4.91 -3.49 12.42
N ARG A 82 5.55 -3.50 13.60
CA ARG A 82 6.92 -4.02 13.75
C ARG A 82 7.06 -5.48 13.33
N GLU A 83 6.01 -6.29 13.46
CA GLU A 83 6.04 -7.72 13.15
C GLU A 83 6.05 -7.96 11.64
N ALA A 84 5.18 -7.30 10.86
CA ALA A 84 5.22 -7.41 9.40
C ALA A 84 6.52 -6.84 8.81
N MET A 85 7.13 -5.87 9.51
CA MET A 85 8.39 -5.26 9.11
C MET A 85 9.62 -6.13 9.44
N SER A 86 9.54 -7.14 10.31
CA SER A 86 10.68 -8.02 10.61
C SER A 86 10.75 -9.25 9.71
N VAL A 87 9.69 -9.53 8.92
CA VAL A 87 9.65 -10.68 8.02
C VAL A 87 10.64 -10.54 6.88
N THR A 88 11.60 -11.46 6.82
CA THR A 88 12.51 -11.65 5.70
C THR A 88 11.92 -12.66 4.72
N LEU A 89 11.60 -12.19 3.51
CA LEU A 89 11.17 -13.06 2.41
C LEU A 89 12.35 -13.57 1.57
N ALA A 90 13.51 -12.91 1.66
CA ALA A 90 14.69 -13.25 0.88
C ALA A 90 15.33 -14.54 1.40
N GLY A 91 15.47 -15.51 0.48
CA GLY A 91 16.43 -16.61 0.60
C GLY A 91 17.77 -16.25 -0.04
N GLU A 92 18.69 -17.20 -0.10
CA GLU A 92 20.01 -16.99 -0.72
C GLU A 92 19.88 -16.49 -2.17
N GLY A 93 20.66 -15.45 -2.52
CA GLY A 93 20.65 -14.86 -3.85
C GLY A 93 19.47 -13.92 -4.17
N MET A 94 18.55 -13.70 -3.24
CA MET A 94 17.45 -12.75 -3.41
C MET A 94 17.77 -11.38 -2.80
N SER A 95 17.45 -10.33 -3.55
CA SER A 95 17.37 -8.96 -3.03
C SER A 95 15.98 -8.72 -2.43
N GLN A 96 15.94 -8.04 -1.28
CA GLN A 96 14.70 -7.66 -0.62
C GLN A 96 14.55 -6.15 -0.52
N GLY A 97 13.30 -5.69 -0.55
CA GLY A 97 12.94 -4.31 -0.33
C GLY A 97 11.46 -4.14 -0.01
N VAL A 98 11.05 -2.88 0.05
CA VAL A 98 9.67 -2.46 0.28
C VAL A 98 9.22 -1.62 -0.90
N MET A 99 8.13 -2.04 -1.54
CA MET A 99 7.49 -1.28 -2.60
C MET A 99 6.47 -0.32 -1.99
N PHE A 100 6.53 0.92 -2.46
CA PHE A 100 5.55 1.95 -2.15
C PHE A 100 5.48 2.93 -3.31
N LEU A 101 4.27 3.20 -3.83
CA LEU A 101 4.05 4.11 -4.97
C LEU A 101 4.84 3.72 -6.24
N GLY A 102 5.01 2.43 -6.52
CA GLY A 102 5.80 1.97 -7.68
C GLY A 102 7.31 2.08 -7.52
N GLU A 103 7.80 2.50 -6.34
CA GLU A 103 9.22 2.67 -6.07
C GLU A 103 9.73 1.63 -5.06
N LEU A 104 10.88 1.03 -5.38
CA LEU A 104 11.56 0.09 -4.51
C LEU A 104 12.43 0.85 -3.50
N HIS A 105 12.12 0.66 -2.21
CA HIS A 105 12.86 1.22 -1.10
C HIS A 105 13.59 0.12 -0.33
N GLN A 106 14.81 0.39 0.15
CA GLN A 106 15.52 -0.55 1.03
C GLN A 106 14.87 -0.63 2.42
N SER A 107 14.34 0.50 2.89
CA SER A 107 13.64 0.61 4.16
C SER A 107 12.24 1.22 3.94
N PRO A 108 11.27 0.93 4.82
CA PRO A 108 9.92 1.43 4.64
C PRO A 108 9.87 2.95 4.76
N PRO A 109 9.33 3.68 3.78
CA PRO A 109 9.26 5.14 3.82
C PRO A 109 8.09 5.58 4.71
N LEU A 110 8.19 5.35 6.02
CA LEU A 110 7.09 5.48 6.98
C LEU A 110 6.45 6.87 7.01
N LEU A 111 7.26 7.92 6.85
CA LEU A 111 6.77 9.31 6.86
C LEU A 111 5.89 9.59 5.64
N SER A 112 6.40 9.34 4.43
CA SER A 112 5.65 9.57 3.18
C SER A 112 4.42 8.65 3.11
N TYR A 113 4.56 7.41 3.55
CA TYR A 113 3.44 6.49 3.71
C TYR A 113 2.36 7.09 4.63
N ARG A 114 2.69 7.46 5.87
CA ARG A 114 1.69 8.02 6.81
C ARG A 114 1.01 9.29 6.30
N LEU A 115 1.75 10.18 5.66
CA LEU A 115 1.20 11.40 5.05
C LEU A 115 0.23 11.06 3.91
N SER A 116 0.64 10.16 3.01
CA SER A 116 -0.20 9.72 1.88
C SER A 116 -1.49 9.05 2.37
N GLN A 117 -1.40 8.17 3.37
CA GLN A 117 -2.57 7.48 3.91
C GLN A 117 -3.49 8.42 4.67
N GLY A 118 -2.91 9.39 5.42
CA GLY A 118 -3.68 10.43 6.09
C GLY A 118 -4.49 11.26 5.10
N TRP A 119 -3.86 11.72 4.02
CA TRP A 119 -4.53 12.44 2.94
C TRP A 119 -5.62 11.60 2.28
N ARG A 120 -5.33 10.35 1.92
CA ARG A 120 -6.31 9.47 1.27
C ARG A 120 -7.49 9.14 2.17
N LYS A 121 -7.25 8.94 3.47
CA LYS A 121 -8.30 8.78 4.49
C LYS A 121 -9.16 10.04 4.65
N LEU A 122 -8.59 11.24 4.46
CA LEU A 122 -9.37 12.48 4.41
C LEU A 122 -10.37 12.49 3.26
N TRP A 123 -10.00 11.88 2.13
CA TRP A 123 -10.83 11.85 0.92
C TRP A 123 -11.61 10.54 0.69
N GLY A 124 -11.52 9.59 1.62
CA GLY A 124 -12.18 8.28 1.48
C GLY A 124 -11.55 7.36 0.41
N LEU A 125 -10.34 7.67 -0.06
CA LEU A 125 -9.67 6.91 -1.12
C LEU A 125 -9.05 5.61 -0.57
N THR A 126 -8.93 4.59 -1.44
CA THR A 126 -8.26 3.31 -1.12
C THR A 126 -6.84 3.54 -0.65
N PRO A 127 -6.31 2.87 0.36
CA PRO A 127 -4.91 3.05 0.76
C PRO A 127 -3.97 2.63 -0.37
N TYR A 128 -2.84 3.33 -0.52
CA TYR A 128 -1.76 2.83 -1.38
C TYR A 128 -1.20 1.54 -0.78
N PRO A 129 -0.91 0.51 -1.59
CA PRO A 129 -0.32 -0.72 -1.10
C PRO A 129 1.10 -0.42 -0.59
N LEU A 130 1.40 -0.94 0.60
CA LEU A 130 2.76 -1.03 1.13
C LEU A 130 3.06 -2.51 1.26
N TYR A 131 4.08 -2.97 0.55
CA TYR A 131 4.35 -4.39 0.48
C TYR A 131 5.84 -4.69 0.40
N ARG A 132 6.24 -5.81 1.00
CA ARG A 132 7.59 -6.34 0.90
C ARG A 132 7.70 -7.12 -0.38
N VAL A 133 8.86 -7.00 -1.02
CA VAL A 133 9.22 -7.78 -2.19
C VAL A 133 10.57 -8.43 -1.97
N ALA A 134 10.71 -9.67 -2.43
CA ALA A 134 11.98 -10.35 -2.56
C ALA A 134 12.06 -11.01 -3.95
N LEU A 135 13.15 -10.75 -4.66
CA LEU A 135 13.37 -11.27 -6.01
C LEU A 135 14.86 -11.47 -6.29
N PRO A 136 15.22 -12.31 -7.28
CA PRO A 136 16.60 -12.43 -7.73
C PRO A 136 17.17 -11.05 -8.13
N SER A 137 18.42 -10.79 -7.77
CA SER A 137 19.10 -9.52 -8.08
C SER A 137 19.12 -9.21 -9.59
N THR A 138 19.19 -10.25 -10.42
CA THR A 138 19.14 -10.17 -11.89
C THR A 138 17.80 -9.63 -12.42
N CYS A 139 16.73 -9.71 -11.64
CA CYS A 139 15.38 -9.31 -12.05
C CYS A 139 14.94 -7.96 -11.47
N LEU A 140 15.80 -7.24 -10.74
CA LEU A 140 15.46 -5.97 -10.08
C LEU A 140 14.88 -4.91 -11.03
N GLY A 141 15.41 -4.83 -12.26
CA GLY A 141 14.93 -3.90 -13.28
C GLY A 141 13.51 -4.18 -13.81
N LEU A 142 12.87 -5.27 -13.38
CA LEU A 142 11.50 -5.64 -13.75
C LEU A 142 10.45 -5.21 -12.72
N ILE A 143 10.87 -4.61 -11.59
CA ILE A 143 9.97 -4.23 -10.51
C ILE A 143 9.92 -2.73 -10.24
N ALA A 144 11.00 -2.02 -10.54
CA ALA A 144 11.06 -0.58 -10.52
C ALA A 144 12.04 -0.13 -11.62
N PRO A 145 11.80 1.02 -12.28
CA PRO A 145 12.82 1.63 -13.13
C PRO A 145 14.10 1.84 -12.29
N PRO A 146 15.30 1.70 -12.89
CA PRO A 146 16.54 1.93 -12.16
C PRO A 146 16.51 3.34 -11.56
N LEU A 147 16.87 3.45 -10.28
CA LEU A 147 17.11 4.72 -9.61
C LEU A 147 18.08 5.52 -10.50
N ALA A 148 17.60 6.63 -11.04
CA ALA A 148 18.44 7.62 -11.72
C ALA A 148 19.25 8.41 -10.69
#